data_AF-A0AAW1Q8D2-F1
#
_entry.id   AF-A0AAW1Q8D2-F1
#
_cell.length_a   1.000
_cell.length_b   1.000
_cell.length_c   1.000
_cell.angle_alpha   90.00
_cell.angle_beta   90.00
_cell.angle_gamma   90.00
#
_symmetry.space_group_name_H-M   'P 1'
#
loop_
_entity.id
_entity.type
_entity.pdbx_description
1 polymer ?
#
loop_
_entity_poly.entity_id
_entity_poly.type
_entity_poly.pdbx_seq_one_letter_code
_entity_poly.pdbx_strand_id
1 'polypeptide(L)'
;MRIHVLCCLGSLLAFPVLSFRSGGLKDTTDETSIFKGPAEALFSRIQQDLAPWVESGISLEMVEQVYCSYNTQTFRLQVVNQEMYVVGETKQFPEFQSHMKLLLADVWAAYKGRLPDVDLVIQFDDWMPPSLNGTHPDCPHQGPIVTASRKAEDWWGVLAPEATFKFLPGWPVMRALLASSASHRPWHGRLPKLFFRGAATGVREEQLGPDFDALQSDSLDIQISNEHNMVPLPDQCRHALQT
;
A
#
# COMPACT_ATOMS: atom_id res chain seq x y z
N MET A 1 21.42 14.25 -12.40
CA MET A 1 20.20 13.54 -12.84
C MET A 1 19.53 12.97 -11.58
N ARG A 2 18.92 13.84 -10.78
CA ARG A 2 18.62 13.58 -9.36
C ARG A 2 17.23 14.18 -9.08
N ILE A 3 16.35 13.46 -8.38
CA ILE A 3 15.02 13.90 -7.89
C ILE A 3 13.82 13.82 -8.85
N HIS A 4 13.95 14.09 -10.16
CA HIS A 4 12.77 14.03 -11.07
C HIS A 4 12.18 12.61 -11.26
N VAL A 5 12.98 11.56 -11.05
CA VAL A 5 12.63 10.15 -11.33
C VAL A 5 11.55 9.61 -10.37
N LEU A 6 11.52 10.07 -9.11
CA LEU A 6 10.62 9.53 -8.08
C LEU A 6 9.42 10.42 -7.76
N CYS A 7 9.46 11.71 -8.10
CA CYS A 7 8.27 12.56 -8.04
C CYS A 7 7.17 12.05 -8.98
N CYS A 8 7.56 11.47 -10.13
CA CYS A 8 6.63 10.73 -10.98
C CYS A 8 6.07 9.50 -10.26
N LEU A 9 6.88 8.69 -9.57
CA LEU A 9 6.41 7.48 -8.83
C LEU A 9 5.42 7.83 -7.71
N GLY A 10 5.58 9.00 -7.09
CA GLY A 10 4.60 9.51 -6.13
C GLY A 10 3.24 9.86 -6.75
N SER A 11 3.24 10.35 -7.99
CA SER A 11 2.03 10.56 -8.78
C SER A 11 1.46 9.25 -9.30
N LEU A 12 2.30 8.22 -9.45
CA LEU A 12 1.96 6.96 -10.11
C LEU A 12 1.15 6.02 -9.21
N LEU A 13 1.25 6.17 -7.89
CA LEU A 13 0.64 5.26 -6.91
C LEU A 13 -0.58 5.86 -6.17
N ALA A 14 -0.81 7.17 -6.29
CA ALA A 14 -1.88 7.87 -5.57
C ALA A 14 -3.27 7.82 -6.23
N PHE A 15 -3.43 7.25 -7.44
CA PHE A 15 -4.68 7.32 -8.20
C PHE A 15 -5.33 5.95 -8.44
N PRO A 16 -6.44 5.63 -7.77
CA PRO A 16 -7.39 4.68 -8.31
C PRO A 16 -8.20 5.40 -9.40
N VAL A 17 -7.83 5.16 -10.67
CA VAL A 17 -8.64 5.30 -11.89
C VAL A 17 -9.79 6.33 -11.76
N LEU A 18 -9.46 7.61 -11.84
CA LEU A 18 -10.43 8.61 -12.29
C LEU A 18 -10.40 8.59 -13.82
N SER A 19 -11.55 8.33 -14.42
CA SER A 19 -11.79 8.36 -15.86
C SER A 19 -11.28 9.68 -16.46
N PHE A 20 -10.08 9.64 -17.06
CA PHE A 20 -9.55 10.76 -17.83
C PHE A 20 -10.15 10.69 -19.23
N ARG A 21 -11.24 11.44 -19.46
CA ARG A 21 -11.68 11.79 -20.81
C ARG A 21 -10.56 12.58 -21.49
N SER A 22 -10.20 12.15 -22.69
CA SER A 22 -9.23 12.80 -23.57
C SER A 22 -9.62 14.25 -23.85
N GLY A 23 -8.97 15.19 -23.17
CA GLY A 23 -8.97 16.61 -23.49
C GLY A 23 -7.54 17.10 -23.34
N GLY A 24 -6.88 17.43 -24.44
CA GLY A 24 -5.46 17.75 -24.49
C GLY A 24 -5.08 18.85 -23.51
N LEU A 25 -4.05 18.61 -22.71
CA LEU A 25 -3.42 19.67 -21.92
C LEU A 25 -2.49 20.47 -22.83
N LYS A 26 -2.90 21.72 -23.08
CA LYS A 26 -2.00 22.79 -23.48
C LYS A 26 -1.08 23.12 -22.31
N ASP A 27 0.15 23.41 -22.70
CA ASP A 27 1.24 23.99 -21.93
C ASP A 27 0.76 25.13 -21.02
N THR A 28 0.76 24.92 -19.70
CA THR A 28 0.58 25.97 -18.70
C THR A 28 1.51 25.71 -17.52
N THR A 29 2.43 26.64 -17.33
CA THR A 29 3.49 26.74 -16.32
C THR A 29 2.99 26.95 -14.89
N ASP A 30 2.07 26.13 -14.38
CA ASP A 30 1.69 26.13 -12.96
C ASP A 30 1.33 24.73 -12.44
N GLU A 31 2.31 23.82 -12.47
CA GLU A 31 2.17 22.44 -12.00
C GLU A 31 1.96 22.33 -10.48
N THR A 32 2.18 23.40 -9.71
CA THR A 32 2.03 23.38 -8.24
C THR A 32 0.58 23.49 -7.77
N SER A 33 -0.33 23.97 -8.62
CA SER A 33 -1.75 24.13 -8.24
C SER A 33 -2.58 22.84 -8.35
N ILE A 34 -2.07 21.80 -9.01
CA ILE A 34 -2.79 20.55 -9.31
C ILE A 34 -2.88 19.61 -8.10
N PHE A 35 -2.06 19.84 -7.06
CA PHE A 35 -1.83 18.85 -5.99
C PHE A 35 -2.49 19.15 -4.65
N LYS A 36 -3.26 20.23 -4.50
CA LYS A 36 -3.89 20.57 -3.20
C LYS A 36 -4.80 19.45 -2.68
N GLY A 37 -4.62 19.06 -1.43
CA GLY A 37 -5.49 18.10 -0.73
C GLY A 37 -4.87 16.70 -0.55
N PRO A 38 -5.66 15.61 -0.63
CA PRO A 38 -5.17 14.25 -0.34
C PRO A 38 -3.96 13.80 -1.17
N ALA A 39 -3.82 14.33 -2.40
CA ALA A 39 -2.66 14.07 -3.24
C ALA A 39 -1.37 14.63 -2.62
N GLU A 40 -1.37 15.87 -2.11
CA GLU A 40 -0.23 16.52 -1.46
C GLU A 40 0.34 15.69 -0.30
N ALA A 41 -0.54 15.13 0.54
CA ALA A 41 -0.15 14.28 1.65
C ALA A 41 0.56 13.00 1.19
N LEU A 42 0.10 12.39 0.09
CA LEU A 42 0.75 11.22 -0.51
C LEU A 42 2.13 11.58 -1.07
N PHE A 43 2.26 12.68 -1.83
CA PHE A 43 3.56 13.13 -2.33
C PHE A 43 4.56 13.44 -1.22
N SER A 44 4.11 14.12 -0.15
CA SER A 44 4.95 14.37 1.02
C SER A 44 5.43 13.07 1.64
N ARG A 45 4.56 12.05 1.71
CA ARG A 45 4.95 10.72 2.19
C ARG A 45 6.01 10.06 1.33
N ILE A 46 5.83 10.08 0.00
CA ILE A 46 6.83 9.54 -0.94
C ILE A 46 8.17 10.28 -0.81
N GLN A 47 8.16 11.60 -0.66
CA GLN A 47 9.39 12.37 -0.42
C GLN A 47 10.07 11.97 0.89
N GLN A 48 9.31 11.77 1.97
CA GLN A 48 9.84 11.33 3.26
C GLN A 48 10.42 9.92 3.20
N ASP A 49 9.74 9.00 2.52
CA ASP A 49 10.21 7.62 2.36
C ASP A 49 11.52 7.56 1.57
N LEU A 50 11.72 8.47 0.62
CA LEU A 50 12.92 8.50 -0.24
C LEU A 50 14.03 9.41 0.27
N ALA A 51 13.74 10.24 1.28
CA ALA A 51 14.69 11.15 1.90
C ALA A 51 16.04 10.50 2.27
N PRO A 52 16.10 9.23 2.76
CA PRO A 52 17.36 8.59 3.14
C PRO A 52 18.39 8.48 2.00
N TRP A 53 17.95 8.49 0.74
CA TRP A 53 18.82 8.29 -0.43
C TRP A 53 18.94 9.52 -1.32
N VAL A 54 18.47 10.69 -0.88
CA VAL A 54 18.53 11.92 -1.70
C VAL A 54 19.97 12.33 -2.01
N GLU A 55 20.87 12.20 -1.02
CA GLU A 55 22.28 12.60 -1.17
C GLU A 55 23.14 11.49 -1.79
N SER A 56 23.02 10.26 -1.28
CA SER A 56 23.80 9.10 -1.69
C SER A 56 23.35 8.50 -3.03
N GLY A 57 22.06 8.65 -3.37
CA GLY A 57 21.42 7.89 -4.44
C GLY A 57 21.14 6.44 -4.03
N ILE A 58 20.49 5.71 -4.94
CA ILE A 58 20.20 4.28 -4.81
C ILE A 58 21.13 3.56 -5.79
N SER A 59 22.03 2.71 -5.28
CA SER A 59 22.97 1.96 -6.13
C SER A 59 22.37 0.63 -6.60
N LEU A 60 22.95 0.05 -7.65
CA LEU A 60 22.60 -1.30 -8.11
C LEU A 60 22.85 -2.33 -7.00
N GLU A 61 23.98 -2.22 -6.30
CA GLU A 61 24.34 -3.09 -5.19
C GLU A 61 23.28 -3.11 -4.09
N MET A 62 22.69 -1.95 -3.77
CA MET A 62 21.61 -1.86 -2.79
C MET A 62 20.38 -2.65 -3.20
N VAL A 63 19.98 -2.55 -4.47
CA VAL A 63 18.83 -3.29 -5.03
C VAL A 63 19.11 -4.79 -5.07
N GLU A 64 20.33 -5.18 -5.49
CA GLU A 64 20.75 -6.58 -5.54
C GLU A 64 20.83 -7.22 -4.16
N GLN A 65 21.37 -6.50 -3.17
CA GLN A 65 21.42 -6.96 -1.79
C GLN A 65 20.01 -7.17 -1.24
N VAL A 66 19.11 -6.19 -1.38
CA VAL A 66 17.72 -6.35 -0.90
C VAL A 66 17.03 -7.54 -1.57
N TYR A 67 17.22 -7.74 -2.87
CA TYR A 67 16.61 -8.88 -3.57
C TYR A 67 17.19 -10.24 -3.11
N CYS A 68 18.50 -10.33 -2.88
CA CYS A 68 19.19 -11.59 -2.56
C CYS A 68 19.20 -11.93 -1.06
N SER A 69 19.17 -10.92 -0.18
CA SER A 69 19.31 -11.10 1.26
C SER A 69 18.08 -11.71 1.93
N TYR A 70 16.93 -11.71 1.25
CA TYR A 70 15.69 -12.09 1.87
C TYR A 70 14.99 -13.21 1.09
N ASN A 71 14.71 -14.32 1.79
CA ASN A 71 13.77 -15.35 1.33
C ASN A 71 12.31 -14.88 1.55
N THR A 72 12.06 -13.59 1.40
CA THR A 72 10.75 -12.96 1.61
C THR A 72 9.94 -13.02 0.31
N GLN A 73 8.66 -12.76 0.45
CA GLN A 73 7.71 -12.73 -0.65
C GLN A 73 7.95 -11.47 -1.49
N THR A 74 8.84 -11.57 -2.50
CA THR A 74 9.27 -10.43 -3.30
C THR A 74 9.32 -10.77 -4.78
N PHE A 75 9.26 -9.73 -5.61
CA PHE A 75 9.76 -9.80 -6.98
C PHE A 75 10.55 -8.55 -7.33
N ARG A 76 11.47 -8.69 -8.29
CA ARG A 76 12.25 -7.59 -8.85
C ARG A 76 11.63 -7.13 -10.17
N LEU A 77 11.38 -5.84 -10.25
CA LEU A 77 10.80 -5.17 -11.41
C LEU A 77 11.85 -4.25 -12.01
N GLN A 78 12.01 -4.30 -13.33
CA GLN A 78 12.81 -3.34 -14.08
C GLN A 78 11.95 -2.67 -15.15
N VAL A 79 12.12 -1.35 -15.29
CA VAL A 79 11.70 -0.64 -16.50
C VAL A 79 12.97 -0.26 -17.24
N VAL A 80 13.11 -0.70 -18.49
CA VAL A 80 14.28 -0.41 -19.33
C VAL A 80 13.79 -0.08 -20.72
N ASN A 81 14.19 1.08 -21.25
CA ASN A 81 13.77 1.55 -22.57
C ASN A 81 12.24 1.52 -22.77
N GLN A 82 11.49 1.97 -21.75
CA GLN A 82 10.02 1.99 -21.72
C GLN A 82 9.32 0.63 -21.69
N GLU A 83 10.06 -0.48 -21.55
CA GLU A 83 9.49 -1.82 -21.40
C GLU A 83 9.64 -2.28 -19.95
N MET A 84 8.62 -2.98 -19.43
CA MET A 84 8.57 -3.44 -18.04
C MET A 84 8.82 -4.94 -17.96
N TYR A 85 9.74 -5.33 -17.09
CA TYR A 85 10.19 -6.71 -16.90
C TYR A 85 10.05 -7.11 -15.44
N VAL A 86 9.55 -8.33 -15.20
CA VAL A 86 9.73 -9.02 -13.92
C VAL A 86 10.95 -9.91 -14.11
N VAL A 87 12.05 -9.56 -13.47
CA VAL A 87 13.36 -10.22 -13.70
C VAL A 87 13.68 -11.30 -12.67
N GLY A 88 12.86 -11.41 -11.63
CA GLY A 88 12.92 -12.48 -10.66
C GLY A 88 11.78 -12.41 -9.64
N GLU A 89 11.35 -13.55 -9.15
CA GLU A 89 10.24 -13.68 -8.19
C GLU A 89 10.49 -14.85 -7.23
N THR A 90 10.04 -14.71 -5.99
CA THR A 90 9.97 -15.83 -5.05
C THR A 90 8.66 -16.59 -5.22
N LYS A 91 8.61 -17.90 -4.93
CA LYS A 91 7.43 -18.76 -5.24
C LYS A 91 6.26 -18.66 -4.23
N GLN A 92 6.21 -17.60 -3.44
CA GLN A 92 5.26 -17.48 -2.32
C GLN A 92 4.12 -16.50 -2.64
N PHE A 93 2.88 -16.86 -2.31
CA PHE A 93 1.66 -16.05 -2.53
C PHE A 93 1.42 -15.61 -3.99
N PRO A 94 1.26 -16.58 -4.92
CA PRO A 94 1.15 -16.29 -6.36
C PRO A 94 -0.05 -15.39 -6.70
N GLU A 95 -1.14 -15.45 -5.92
CA GLU A 95 -2.31 -14.59 -6.10
C GLU A 95 -1.96 -13.13 -5.84
N PHE A 96 -1.35 -12.80 -4.71
CA PHE A 96 -0.95 -11.43 -4.37
C PHE A 96 0.04 -10.86 -5.39
N GLN A 97 1.02 -11.66 -5.80
CA GLN A 97 1.98 -11.26 -6.84
C GLN A 97 1.29 -10.94 -8.16
N SER A 98 0.34 -11.78 -8.58
CA SER A 98 -0.41 -11.58 -9.83
C SER A 98 -1.20 -10.28 -9.80
N HIS A 99 -1.88 -9.99 -8.68
CA HIS A 99 -2.64 -8.75 -8.52
C HIS A 99 -1.73 -7.51 -8.46
N MET A 100 -0.57 -7.60 -7.80
CA MET A 100 0.41 -6.51 -7.85
C MET A 100 0.93 -6.28 -9.27
N LYS A 101 1.26 -7.34 -10.01
CA LYS A 101 1.72 -7.23 -11.40
C LYS A 101 0.66 -6.56 -12.28
N LEU A 102 -0.62 -6.86 -12.07
CA LEU A 102 -1.73 -6.16 -12.75
C LEU A 102 -1.83 -4.69 -12.36
N LEU A 103 -1.66 -4.36 -11.06
CA LEU A 103 -1.60 -2.97 -10.61
C LEU A 103 -0.47 -2.20 -11.32
N LEU A 104 0.73 -2.79 -11.38
CA LEU A 104 1.89 -2.19 -12.03
C LEU A 104 1.74 -2.14 -13.56
N ALA A 105 1.08 -3.12 -14.17
CA ALA A 105 0.77 -3.09 -15.59
C ALA A 105 -0.15 -1.92 -15.95
N ASP A 106 -1.13 -1.59 -15.10
CA ASP A 106 -1.98 -0.41 -15.29
C ASP A 106 -1.17 0.88 -15.17
N VAL A 107 -0.25 0.95 -14.20
CA VAL A 107 0.67 2.08 -14.04
C VAL A 107 1.55 2.23 -15.28
N TRP A 108 2.15 1.14 -15.76
CA TRP A 108 2.94 1.15 -16.98
C TRP A 108 2.12 1.57 -18.21
N ALA A 109 0.92 1.02 -18.39
CA ALA A 109 0.06 1.34 -19.52
C ALA A 109 -0.37 2.81 -19.51
N ALA A 110 -0.73 3.35 -18.34
CA ALA A 110 -1.11 4.75 -18.20
C ALA A 110 0.06 5.72 -18.44
N TYR A 111 1.31 5.30 -18.18
CA TYR A 111 2.49 6.15 -18.22
C TYR A 111 3.54 5.68 -19.23
N LYS A 112 3.15 4.85 -20.20
CA LYS A 112 4.03 4.39 -21.26
C LYS A 112 4.63 5.58 -22.02
N GLY A 113 5.95 5.56 -22.23
CA GLY A 113 6.70 6.67 -22.83
C GLY A 113 7.11 7.77 -21.83
N ARG A 114 6.68 7.68 -20.56
CA ARG A 114 6.97 8.67 -19.51
C ARG A 114 7.68 8.08 -18.29
N LEU A 115 7.71 6.76 -18.16
CA LEU A 115 8.40 6.10 -17.05
C LEU A 115 9.91 6.12 -17.28
N PRO A 116 10.72 6.59 -16.33
CA PRO A 116 12.16 6.45 -16.44
C PRO A 116 12.57 5.00 -16.31
N ASP A 117 13.80 4.70 -16.74
CA ASP A 117 14.41 3.41 -16.41
C ASP A 117 14.57 3.32 -14.90
N VAL A 118 14.08 2.22 -14.31
CA VAL A 118 14.07 1.99 -12.85
C VAL A 118 14.28 0.52 -12.54
N ASP A 119 14.83 0.24 -11.36
CA ASP A 119 15.03 -1.10 -10.82
C ASP A 119 14.52 -1.13 -9.38
N LEU A 120 13.54 -1.98 -9.10
CA LEU A 120 12.77 -1.98 -7.86
C LEU A 120 12.65 -3.40 -7.32
N VAL A 121 12.77 -3.55 -5.99
CA VAL A 121 12.34 -4.76 -5.29
C VAL A 121 11.01 -4.46 -4.60
N ILE A 122 10.01 -5.27 -4.88
CA ILE A 122 8.67 -5.11 -4.33
C ILE A 122 8.37 -6.31 -3.43
N GLN A 123 7.97 -6.01 -2.19
CA GLN A 123 7.62 -6.98 -1.16
C GLN A 123 6.11 -7.04 -0.94
N PHE A 124 5.61 -8.24 -0.66
CA PHE A 124 4.22 -8.55 -0.34
C PHE A 124 4.04 -9.19 1.02
N ASP A 125 5.13 -9.44 1.74
CA ASP A 125 5.08 -9.96 3.09
C ASP A 125 4.55 -8.90 4.07
N ASP A 126 3.76 -9.33 5.04
CA ASP A 126 3.20 -8.50 6.10
C ASP A 126 4.31 -7.91 6.99
N TRP A 127 5.44 -8.60 7.08
CA TRP A 127 6.55 -8.24 7.94
C TRP A 127 7.72 -7.69 7.15
N MET A 128 8.19 -6.51 7.57
CA MET A 128 9.43 -5.95 7.05
C MET A 128 10.61 -6.86 7.41
N PRO A 129 11.55 -7.08 6.49
CA PRO A 129 12.75 -7.82 6.81
C PRO A 129 13.56 -7.03 7.84
N PRO A 130 14.29 -7.71 8.74
CA PRO A 130 15.05 -7.04 9.80
C PRO A 130 16.08 -6.07 9.21
N SER A 131 16.40 -5.03 9.99
CA SER A 131 17.44 -4.10 9.58
C SER A 131 18.79 -4.80 9.45
N LEU A 132 19.49 -4.58 8.35
CA LEU A 132 20.86 -5.06 8.15
C LEU A 132 21.91 -4.00 8.54
N ASN A 133 21.48 -2.84 9.03
CA ASN A 133 22.39 -1.78 9.44
C ASN A 133 23.37 -2.29 10.51
N GLY A 134 24.67 -2.30 10.15
CA GLY A 134 25.76 -2.57 11.08
C GLY A 134 26.07 -4.05 11.35
N THR A 135 25.46 -5.00 10.64
CA THR A 135 25.70 -6.44 10.87
C THR A 135 26.60 -7.12 9.84
N HIS A 136 26.88 -6.50 8.69
CA HIS A 136 27.79 -7.06 7.69
C HIS A 136 28.75 -6.01 7.08
N PRO A 137 30.08 -6.20 7.15
CA PRO A 137 31.07 -5.26 6.58
C PRO A 137 30.89 -5.02 5.08
N ASP A 138 30.36 -6.00 4.35
CA ASP A 138 30.14 -5.92 2.90
C ASP A 138 28.74 -5.42 2.51
N CYS A 139 27.84 -5.16 3.46
CA CYS A 139 26.47 -4.71 3.18
C CYS A 139 26.07 -3.49 4.03
N PRO A 140 26.69 -2.31 3.81
CA PRO A 140 26.45 -1.12 4.63
C PRO A 140 25.13 -0.39 4.31
N HIS A 141 24.41 -0.77 3.24
CA HIS A 141 23.26 -0.02 2.75
C HIS A 141 22.03 -0.91 2.58
N GLN A 142 21.00 -0.64 3.39
CA GLN A 142 19.70 -1.30 3.28
C GLN A 142 18.75 -0.49 2.38
N GLY A 143 17.96 -1.21 1.56
CA GLY A 143 16.85 -0.63 0.81
C GLY A 143 17.26 0.08 -0.49
N PRO A 144 16.31 0.67 -1.23
CA PRO A 144 14.89 0.73 -0.89
C PRO A 144 14.17 -0.59 -1.22
N ILE A 145 13.19 -0.92 -0.38
CA ILE A 145 12.22 -1.98 -0.68
C ILE A 145 10.83 -1.35 -0.75
N VAL A 146 10.08 -1.65 -1.82
CA VAL A 146 8.71 -1.17 -1.98
C VAL A 146 7.77 -2.10 -1.24
N THR A 147 6.92 -1.58 -0.35
CA THR A 147 6.05 -2.38 0.52
C THR A 147 4.69 -1.70 0.75
N ALA A 148 3.67 -2.47 1.13
CA ALA A 148 2.36 -1.94 1.50
C ALA A 148 2.31 -1.41 2.94
N SER A 149 3.18 -1.92 3.82
CA SER A 149 3.19 -1.57 5.23
C SER A 149 4.62 -1.56 5.78
N ARG A 150 4.87 -0.72 6.79
CA ARG A 150 6.13 -0.66 7.53
C ARG A 150 5.94 0.02 8.88
N LYS A 151 6.85 -0.22 9.82
CA LYS A 151 6.92 0.58 11.05
C LYS A 151 7.69 1.88 10.79
N ALA A 152 7.61 2.81 11.74
CA ALA A 152 8.29 4.10 11.62
C ALA A 152 9.82 3.92 11.54
N GLU A 153 10.34 2.99 12.33
CA GLU A 153 11.76 2.61 12.41
C GLU A 153 12.29 1.89 11.17
N ASP A 154 11.42 1.30 10.34
CA ASP A 154 11.77 0.60 9.10
C ASP A 154 12.03 1.59 7.96
N TRP A 155 12.97 2.51 8.15
CA TRP A 155 13.23 3.64 7.25
C TRP A 155 13.61 3.23 5.82
N TRP A 156 14.03 1.98 5.60
CA TRP A 156 14.39 1.43 4.29
C TRP A 156 13.18 1.00 3.45
N GLY A 157 11.97 1.00 4.04
CA GLY A 157 10.72 0.72 3.34
C GLY A 157 10.14 1.95 2.66
N VAL A 158 9.78 1.82 1.39
CA VAL A 158 9.06 2.83 0.61
C VAL A 158 7.62 2.36 0.45
N LEU A 159 6.66 3.15 0.95
CA LEU A 159 5.26 2.75 0.92
C LEU A 159 4.66 2.84 -0.49
N ALA A 160 3.90 1.83 -0.86
CA ALA A 160 3.11 1.76 -2.08
C ALA A 160 1.72 1.16 -1.79
N PRO A 161 0.72 1.43 -2.65
CA PRO A 161 -0.57 0.76 -2.61
C PRO A 161 -0.40 -0.76 -2.69
N GLU A 162 -1.20 -1.44 -1.89
CA GLU A 162 -1.21 -2.90 -1.81
C GLU A 162 -1.94 -3.54 -3.01
N ALA A 163 -1.65 -4.82 -3.27
CA ALA A 163 -2.36 -5.64 -4.24
C ALA A 163 -3.87 -5.73 -3.99
N THR A 164 -4.33 -5.52 -2.75
CA THR A 164 -5.75 -5.56 -2.36
C THR A 164 -6.60 -4.52 -3.08
N PHE A 165 -6.01 -3.44 -3.61
CA PHE A 165 -6.72 -2.49 -4.46
C PHE A 165 -7.25 -3.12 -5.77
N LYS A 166 -6.60 -4.19 -6.23
CA LYS A 166 -7.01 -5.01 -7.39
C LYS A 166 -7.63 -6.34 -7.01
N PHE A 167 -7.42 -6.81 -5.79
CA PHE A 167 -7.99 -8.06 -5.29
C PHE A 167 -9.52 -8.00 -5.25
N LEU A 168 -10.19 -9.05 -5.73
CA LEU A 168 -11.64 -9.07 -5.95
C LEU A 168 -12.43 -8.76 -4.65
N PRO A 169 -13.46 -7.89 -4.70
CA PRO A 169 -14.07 -7.26 -5.88
C PRO A 169 -13.34 -6.02 -6.43
N GLY A 170 -12.20 -5.65 -5.84
CA GLY A 170 -11.43 -4.45 -6.17
C GLY A 170 -11.93 -3.22 -5.42
N TRP A 171 -11.01 -2.28 -5.17
CA TRP A 171 -11.34 -1.08 -4.40
C TRP A 171 -12.46 -0.21 -5.01
N PRO A 172 -12.54 0.01 -6.35
CA PRO A 172 -13.61 0.81 -6.92
C PRO A 172 -15.02 0.24 -6.67
N VAL A 173 -15.15 -1.09 -6.75
CA VAL A 173 -16.42 -1.79 -6.48
C VAL A 173 -16.74 -1.72 -4.99
N MET A 174 -15.77 -2.03 -4.12
CA MET A 174 -15.96 -1.92 -2.68
C MET A 174 -16.36 -0.50 -2.27
N ARG A 175 -15.70 0.53 -2.79
CA ARG A 175 -16.05 1.93 -2.54
C ARG A 175 -17.49 2.26 -2.91
N ALA A 176 -17.99 1.76 -4.05
CA ALA A 176 -19.38 1.96 -4.46
C ALA A 176 -20.36 1.25 -3.52
N LEU A 177 -20.05 0.02 -3.11
CA LEU A 177 -20.85 -0.74 -2.14
C LEU A 177 -20.93 -0.03 -0.79
N LEU A 178 -19.80 0.47 -0.28
CA LEU A 178 -19.74 1.20 0.98
C LEU A 178 -20.50 2.53 0.92
N ALA A 179 -20.35 3.30 -0.17
CA ALA A 179 -21.09 4.53 -0.37
C ALA A 179 -22.60 4.28 -0.40
N SER A 180 -23.04 3.24 -1.12
CA SER A 180 -24.44 2.82 -1.14
C SER A 180 -24.93 2.44 0.26
N SER A 181 -24.22 1.54 0.97
CA SER A 181 -24.63 1.12 2.32
C SER A 181 -24.70 2.28 3.31
N ALA A 182 -23.72 3.19 3.27
CA ALA A 182 -23.69 4.37 4.12
C ALA A 182 -24.87 5.32 3.85
N SER A 183 -25.27 5.49 2.58
CA SER A 183 -26.42 6.34 2.21
C SER A 183 -27.77 5.80 2.71
N HIS A 184 -27.92 4.48 2.77
CA HIS A 184 -29.12 3.81 3.30
C HIS A 184 -29.15 3.77 4.84
N ARG A 185 -28.05 4.14 5.51
CA ARG A 185 -27.88 4.09 6.97
C ARG A 185 -27.43 5.45 7.49
N PRO A 186 -28.33 6.44 7.55
CA PRO A 186 -28.01 7.78 8.06
C PRO A 186 -27.54 7.69 9.51
N TRP A 187 -26.69 8.63 9.92
CA TRP A 187 -25.98 8.60 11.21
C TRP A 187 -26.92 8.34 12.40
N HIS A 188 -28.04 9.08 12.48
CA HIS A 188 -29.01 8.96 13.58
C HIS A 188 -29.76 7.61 13.62
N GLY A 189 -29.74 6.83 12.54
CA GLY A 189 -30.36 5.51 12.46
C GLY A 189 -29.39 4.35 12.76
N ARG A 190 -28.14 4.63 13.12
CA ARG A 190 -27.12 3.61 13.42
C ARG A 190 -27.21 3.15 14.87
N LEU A 191 -26.85 1.90 15.09
CA LEU A 191 -26.71 1.29 16.42
C LEU A 191 -25.57 1.97 17.17
N PRO A 192 -25.81 2.47 18.40
CA PRO A 192 -24.81 3.20 19.18
C PRO A 192 -23.83 2.24 19.88
N LYS A 193 -23.15 1.41 19.09
CA LYS A 193 -22.21 0.39 19.60
C LYS A 193 -20.85 0.55 18.97
N LEU A 194 -19.81 0.35 19.78
CA LEU A 194 -18.48 0.02 19.28
C LEU A 194 -18.54 -1.39 18.69
N PHE A 195 -18.28 -1.50 17.40
CA PHE A 195 -18.39 -2.77 16.67
C PHE A 195 -17.03 -3.19 16.10
N PHE A 196 -16.69 -4.47 16.26
CA PHE A 196 -15.53 -5.09 15.61
C PHE A 196 -15.81 -6.55 15.26
N ARG A 197 -15.39 -6.93 14.05
CA ARG A 197 -15.34 -8.32 13.56
C ARG A 197 -14.06 -8.49 12.75
N GLY A 198 -13.15 -9.30 13.24
CA GLY A 198 -11.88 -9.57 12.57
C GLY A 198 -11.13 -10.70 13.25
N ALA A 199 -10.17 -11.29 12.53
CA ALA A 199 -9.34 -12.34 13.07
C ALA A 199 -8.36 -11.79 14.11
N ALA A 200 -7.88 -12.67 14.97
CA ALA A 200 -6.87 -12.38 15.96
C ALA A 200 -5.49 -12.43 15.26
N THR A 201 -5.06 -11.29 14.70
CA THR A 201 -3.84 -11.20 13.86
C THR A 201 -2.78 -10.25 14.42
N GLY A 202 -2.83 -9.90 15.71
CA GLY A 202 -1.90 -8.92 16.27
C GLY A 202 -1.64 -9.08 17.75
N VAL A 203 -0.46 -8.60 18.20
CA VAL A 203 0.05 -8.71 19.58
C VAL A 203 -0.84 -8.06 20.65
N ARG A 204 -1.91 -7.36 20.25
CA ARG A 204 -2.88 -6.76 21.18
C ARG A 204 -3.77 -7.80 21.86
N GLU A 205 -3.77 -9.05 21.40
CA GLU A 205 -4.42 -10.18 22.11
C GLU A 205 -3.92 -10.32 23.54
N GLU A 206 -2.61 -10.18 23.77
CA GLU A 206 -2.02 -10.27 25.11
C GLU A 206 -2.55 -9.18 26.05
N GLN A 207 -2.96 -8.03 25.49
CA GLN A 207 -3.49 -6.90 26.26
C GLN A 207 -5.00 -7.00 26.52
N LEU A 208 -5.70 -7.83 25.76
CA LEU A 208 -7.16 -7.95 25.82
C LEU A 208 -7.63 -9.12 26.68
N GLY A 209 -6.69 -9.98 27.12
CA GLY A 209 -6.93 -11.03 28.11
C GLY A 209 -7.63 -12.28 27.55
N PRO A 210 -7.77 -13.34 28.37
CA PRO A 210 -8.29 -14.65 27.95
C PRO A 210 -9.78 -14.67 27.56
N ASP A 211 -10.52 -13.58 27.80
CA ASP A 211 -11.97 -13.48 27.54
C ASP A 211 -12.32 -12.63 26.29
N PHE A 212 -11.34 -12.27 25.46
CA PHE A 212 -11.58 -11.35 24.33
C PHE A 212 -12.30 -11.96 23.12
N ASP A 213 -12.56 -13.27 23.12
CA ASP A 213 -13.25 -13.95 22.02
C ASP A 213 -14.61 -13.30 21.68
N ALA A 214 -15.28 -12.76 22.70
CA ALA A 214 -16.46 -11.92 22.53
C ALA A 214 -16.65 -10.93 23.70
N LEU A 215 -16.66 -9.63 23.39
CA LEU A 215 -17.12 -8.58 24.31
C LEU A 215 -18.44 -8.02 23.80
N GLN A 216 -19.54 -8.42 24.46
CA GLN A 216 -20.89 -7.96 24.13
C GLN A 216 -21.52 -7.24 25.33
N SER A 217 -22.02 -6.04 25.07
CA SER A 217 -22.80 -5.24 26.02
C SER A 217 -23.79 -4.36 25.27
N ASP A 218 -24.49 -3.49 26.00
CA ASP A 218 -25.35 -2.46 25.39
C ASP A 218 -24.54 -1.48 24.51
N SER A 219 -23.26 -1.26 24.83
CA SER A 219 -22.37 -0.33 24.13
C SER A 219 -21.28 -1.00 23.27
N LEU A 220 -21.07 -2.31 23.42
CA LEU A 220 -20.03 -3.08 22.73
C LEU A 220 -20.62 -4.24 21.94
N ASP A 221 -20.08 -4.47 20.74
CA ASP A 221 -20.30 -5.67 19.94
C ASP A 221 -18.99 -6.04 19.23
N ILE A 222 -18.06 -6.62 19.98
CA ILE A 222 -16.72 -7.00 19.55
C ILE A 222 -16.61 -8.52 19.60
N GLN A 223 -16.13 -9.13 18.52
CA GLN A 223 -15.93 -10.58 18.46
C GLN A 223 -14.83 -10.94 17.49
N ILE A 224 -14.03 -11.94 17.84
CA ILE A 224 -13.07 -12.54 16.90
C ILE A 224 -13.84 -13.29 15.81
N SER A 225 -13.48 -13.04 14.56
CA SER A 225 -14.15 -13.67 13.42
C SER A 225 -13.66 -15.10 13.18
N ASN A 226 -14.60 -15.97 12.85
CA ASN A 226 -14.43 -17.30 12.28
C ASN A 226 -15.33 -17.42 11.05
N GLU A 227 -15.36 -18.59 10.42
CA GLU A 227 -16.12 -18.85 9.18
C GLU A 227 -17.64 -18.61 9.29
N HIS A 228 -18.20 -18.58 10.51
CA HIS A 228 -19.64 -18.51 10.75
C HIS A 228 -20.14 -17.13 11.19
N ASN A 229 -19.26 -16.23 11.63
CA ASN A 229 -19.64 -14.92 12.18
C ASN A 229 -18.97 -13.73 11.45
N MET A 230 -18.40 -13.97 10.26
CA MET A 230 -17.91 -12.88 9.40
C MET A 230 -19.05 -11.92 9.05
N VAL A 231 -18.78 -10.62 9.17
CA VAL A 231 -19.73 -9.57 8.81
C VAL A 231 -19.18 -8.81 7.60
N PRO A 232 -19.92 -8.76 6.48
CA PRO A 232 -19.49 -8.00 5.30
C PRO A 232 -19.18 -6.55 5.65
N LEU A 233 -18.14 -5.97 5.04
CA LEU A 233 -17.74 -4.58 5.29
C LEU A 233 -18.90 -3.57 5.11
N PRO A 234 -19.79 -3.69 4.10
CA PRO A 234 -20.96 -2.82 3.98
C PRO A 234 -21.92 -2.91 5.17
N ASP A 235 -22.00 -4.07 5.84
CA ASP A 235 -22.87 -4.23 6.99
C ASP A 235 -22.36 -3.55 8.24
N GLN A 236 -21.08 -3.19 8.29
CA GLN A 236 -20.52 -2.42 9.41
C GLN A 236 -21.13 -1.01 9.50
N CYS A 237 -21.65 -0.46 8.39
CA CYS A 237 -22.31 0.84 8.35
C CYS A 237 -23.59 0.95 9.21
N ARG A 238 -24.06 -0.16 9.83
CA ARG A 238 -25.18 -0.11 10.79
C ARG A 238 -24.75 0.40 12.17
N HIS A 239 -23.46 0.47 12.47
CA HIS A 239 -22.98 0.90 13.79
C HIS A 239 -22.40 2.30 13.74
N ALA A 240 -22.50 3.01 14.85
CA ALA A 240 -21.83 4.27 15.10
C ALA A 240 -21.27 4.24 16.52
N LEU A 241 -19.99 4.57 16.65
CA LEU A 241 -19.42 4.88 17.96
C LEU A 241 -20.00 6.22 18.41
N GLN A 242 -20.84 6.22 19.44
CA GLN A 242 -21.20 7.45 20.12
C GLN A 242 -20.03 7.85 21.02
N THR A 243 -19.31 8.90 20.62
CA THR A 243 -18.27 9.56 21.42
C THR A 243 -18.88 10.69 22.23
#